data_AF-A0A3P7PDL4-F1
#
_entry.id   AF-A0A3P7PDL4-F1
#
_cell.length_a   1.000
_cell.length_b   1.000
_cell.length_c   1.000
_cell.angle_alpha   90.00
_cell.angle_beta   90.00
_cell.angle_gamma   90.00
#
_symmetry.space_group_name_H-M   'P 1'
#
loop_
_entity.id
_entity.type
_entity.pdbx_description
1 polymer ?
#
loop_
_entity_poly.entity_id
_entity_poly.type
_entity_poly.pdbx_seq_one_letter_code
_entity_poly.pdbx_strand_id
1 'polypeptide(L)'
;MSDLFRIKIVYSQSHTIGPKIIFGILVIFSLILLIQAIMKAKKENRPLLDLKHKHFFIENYDRVKIFGTGILLILYIMTMNLLGFIPAGILFISLFNILYKGSREVKSILISIGIAILETMLVWFIFGYMFGITLP
;
A
#
# COMPACT_ATOMS: atom_id res chain seq x y z
N MET A 1 25.95 2.71 34.78
CA MET A 1 25.77 2.30 33.37
C MET A 1 24.59 1.36 33.14
N SER A 2 23.87 0.93 34.19
CA SER A 2 22.65 0.10 34.10
C SER A 2 21.37 0.89 33.83
N ASP A 3 21.39 2.22 33.98
CA ASP A 3 20.22 3.08 33.74
C ASP A 3 20.06 3.52 32.26
N LEU A 4 21.09 3.38 31.43
CA LEU A 4 21.04 3.73 30.00
C LEU A 4 20.17 2.77 29.17
N PHE A 5 19.90 1.59 29.70
CA PHE A 5 19.09 0.55 29.07
C PHE A 5 17.73 0.31 29.77
N ARG A 6 17.39 1.12 30.79
CA ARG A 6 16.11 1.02 31.49
C ARG A 6 15.05 1.86 30.78
N ILE A 7 14.30 1.22 29.90
CA ILE A 7 13.14 1.84 29.27
C ILE A 7 12.01 1.87 30.29
N LYS A 8 11.64 3.07 30.78
CA LYS A 8 10.48 3.26 31.64
C LYS A 8 9.21 3.15 30.78
N ILE A 9 8.75 1.92 30.55
CA ILE A 9 7.57 1.67 29.71
C ILE A 9 6.32 2.10 30.47
N VAL A 10 5.77 3.25 30.12
CA VAL A 10 4.42 3.64 30.51
C VAL A 10 3.48 2.92 29.54
N TYR A 11 2.69 1.96 30.04
CA TYR A 11 1.81 1.12 29.20
C TYR A 11 0.88 1.91 28.27
N SER A 12 0.45 3.11 28.67
CA SER A 12 -0.38 4.00 27.82
C SER A 12 0.34 4.52 26.57
N GLN A 13 1.67 4.57 26.56
CA GLN A 13 2.48 5.06 25.43
C GLN A 13 3.01 3.93 24.52
N SER A 14 2.69 2.66 24.85
CA SER A 14 3.21 1.47 24.14
C SER A 14 2.94 1.50 22.63
N HIS A 15 1.75 1.97 22.22
CA HIS A 15 1.37 2.10 20.81
C HIS A 15 2.27 3.07 20.01
N THR A 16 2.97 4.00 20.67
CA THR A 16 3.89 4.95 20.01
C THR A 16 5.31 4.41 19.88
N ILE A 17 5.67 3.35 20.61
CA ILE A 17 7.03 2.81 20.65
C ILE A 17 7.39 2.19 19.29
N GLY A 18 6.51 1.35 18.73
CA GLY A 18 6.71 0.75 17.41
C GLY A 18 6.94 1.78 16.30
N PRO A 19 6.03 2.76 16.11
CA PRO A 19 6.22 3.84 15.13
C PRO A 19 7.53 4.62 15.31
N LYS A 20 7.92 4.94 16.57
CA LYS A 20 9.17 5.66 16.86
C LYS A 20 10.41 4.85 16.45
N ILE A 21 10.41 3.53 16.70
CA ILE A 21 11.51 2.64 16.28
C ILE A 21 11.60 2.57 14.76
N ILE A 22 10.46 2.34 14.08
CA ILE A 22 10.40 2.28 12.61
C ILE A 22 10.91 3.59 12.01
N PHE A 23 10.51 4.74 12.56
CA PHE A 23 11.00 6.04 12.12
C PHE A 23 12.52 6.17 12.26
N GLY A 24 13.09 5.73 13.39
CA GLY A 24 14.54 5.70 13.57
C GLY A 24 15.27 4.87 12.51
N ILE A 25 14.74 3.68 12.19
CA ILE A 25 15.29 2.81 11.13
C ILE A 25 15.23 3.51 9.77
N LEU A 26 14.09 4.14 9.44
CA LEU A 26 13.92 4.86 8.18
C LEU A 26 14.89 6.02 8.04
N VAL A 27 15.17 6.77 9.11
CA VAL A 27 16.16 7.85 9.11
C VAL A 27 17.56 7.31 8.82
N ILE A 28 17.94 6.20 9.45
CA ILE A 28 19.24 5.56 9.19
C ILE A 28 19.36 5.13 7.73
N PHE A 29 18.33 4.47 7.18
CA PHE A 29 18.32 4.07 5.76
C PHE A 29 18.37 5.27 4.82
N SER A 30 17.64 6.35 5.14
CA SER A 30 17.68 7.59 4.37
C SER A 30 19.10 8.17 4.33
N LEU A 31 19.80 8.21 5.48
CA LEU A 31 21.19 8.67 5.56
C LEU A 31 22.15 7.78 4.73
N ILE A 32 22.00 6.46 4.84
CA ILE A 32 22.81 5.50 4.06
C ILE A 32 22.61 5.71 2.55
N LEU A 33 21.36 5.87 2.11
CA LEU A 33 21.04 6.14 0.70
C LEU A 33 21.60 7.49 0.23
N LEU A 34 21.53 8.51 1.09
CA LEU A 34 22.07 9.84 0.79
C LEU A 34 23.59 9.81 0.63
N ILE A 35 24.31 9.13 1.53
CA ILE A 35 25.76 8.97 1.45
C ILE A 35 26.14 8.22 0.17
N GLN A 36 25.45 7.10 -0.14
CA GLN A 36 25.70 6.35 -1.38
C GLN A 36 25.43 7.20 -2.63
N ALA A 37 24.36 7.99 -2.63
CA ALA A 37 24.04 8.91 -3.72
C ALA A 37 25.14 9.97 -3.91
N ILE A 38 25.66 10.52 -2.80
CA ILE A 38 26.77 11.49 -2.82
C ILE A 38 28.05 10.87 -3.35
N MET A 39 28.43 9.69 -2.84
CA MET A 39 29.62 8.97 -3.29
C MET A 39 29.54 8.65 -4.79
N LYS A 40 28.38 8.18 -5.26
CA LYS A 40 28.14 7.87 -6.67
C LYS A 40 28.17 9.12 -7.55
N ALA A 41 27.55 10.21 -7.11
CA ALA A 41 27.57 11.49 -7.83
C ALA A 41 28.99 12.06 -7.95
N LYS A 42 29.78 12.00 -6.86
CA LYS A 42 31.18 12.43 -6.84
C LYS A 42 32.06 11.56 -7.75
N LYS A 43 31.87 10.24 -7.75
CA LYS A 43 32.62 9.32 -8.63
C LYS A 43 32.35 9.57 -10.11
N GLU A 44 31.10 9.91 -10.45
CA GLU A 44 30.64 10.12 -11.83
C GLU A 44 30.70 11.60 -12.28
N ASN A 45 31.25 12.53 -11.47
CA ASN A 45 31.26 13.98 -11.73
C ASN A 45 29.91 14.55 -12.18
N ARG A 46 28.81 14.00 -11.64
CA ARG A 46 27.44 14.41 -11.96
C ARG A 46 26.82 15.16 -10.79
N PRO A 47 25.88 16.09 -11.03
CA PRO A 47 25.14 16.72 -9.94
C PRO A 47 24.33 15.69 -9.14
N LEU A 48 24.19 15.92 -7.82
CA LEU A 48 23.44 15.05 -6.90
C LEU A 48 21.99 14.82 -7.32
N LEU A 49 21.40 15.82 -7.97
CA LEU A 49 20.02 15.84 -8.45
C LEU A 49 19.99 16.09 -9.96
N ASP A 50 20.49 15.12 -10.74
CA ASP A 50 20.24 15.12 -12.18
C ASP A 50 18.79 14.73 -12.47
N LEU A 51 17.91 15.73 -12.42
CA LEU A 51 16.47 15.62 -12.68
C LEU A 51 16.16 15.60 -14.19
N LYS A 52 17.14 15.86 -15.07
CA LYS A 52 16.89 16.00 -16.52
C LYS A 52 16.50 14.69 -17.21
N HIS A 53 16.91 13.55 -16.66
CA HIS A 53 16.68 12.24 -17.27
C HIS A 53 15.86 11.28 -16.38
N LYS A 54 15.27 11.79 -15.29
CA LYS A 54 14.37 11.01 -14.44
C LYS A 54 12.93 11.22 -14.89
N HIS A 55 12.47 10.36 -15.79
CA HIS A 55 11.04 10.26 -16.06
C HIS A 55 10.38 9.50 -14.90
N PHE A 56 9.40 10.12 -14.22
CA PHE A 56 8.62 9.48 -13.16
C PHE A 56 7.76 8.33 -13.69
N PHE A 57 7.31 8.44 -14.95
CA PHE A 57 6.61 7.40 -15.67
C PHE A 57 7.49 6.88 -16.81
N ILE A 58 7.52 5.57 -16.99
CA ILE A 58 8.17 4.94 -18.14
C ILE A 58 7.42 5.34 -19.42
N GLU A 59 8.14 5.49 -20.52
CA GLU A 59 7.59 5.71 -21.85
C GLU A 59 6.63 4.54 -22.20
N ASN A 60 5.37 4.84 -22.52
CA ASN A 60 4.25 3.86 -22.66
C ASN A 60 3.70 3.22 -21.38
N TYR A 61 3.61 3.98 -20.27
CA TYR A 61 2.88 3.49 -19.10
C TYR A 61 1.39 3.23 -19.37
N ASP A 62 0.82 2.22 -18.71
CA ASP A 62 -0.59 1.83 -18.84
C ASP A 62 -1.50 2.85 -18.13
N ARG A 63 -1.92 3.87 -18.88
CA ARG A 63 -2.75 4.97 -18.36
C ARG A 63 -4.08 4.47 -17.81
N VAL A 64 -4.66 3.44 -18.43
CA VAL A 64 -5.96 2.89 -18.04
C VAL A 64 -5.87 2.24 -16.67
N LYS A 65 -4.82 1.48 -16.39
CA LYS A 65 -4.63 0.88 -15.05
C LYS A 65 -4.38 1.92 -13.98
N ILE A 66 -3.56 2.94 -14.25
CA ILE A 66 -3.25 3.98 -13.26
C ILE A 66 -4.49 4.80 -12.91
N PHE A 67 -5.12 5.42 -13.91
CA PHE A 67 -6.30 6.26 -13.67
C PHE A 67 -7.51 5.43 -13.26
N GLY A 68 -7.68 4.24 -13.86
CA GLY A 68 -8.72 3.30 -13.46
C GLY A 68 -8.60 2.91 -11.99
N THR A 69 -7.39 2.61 -11.51
CA THR A 69 -7.20 2.27 -10.09
C THR A 69 -7.55 3.43 -9.17
N GLY A 70 -7.11 4.64 -9.50
CA GLY A 70 -7.46 5.83 -8.71
C GLY A 70 -8.98 6.06 -8.65
N ILE A 71 -9.66 5.96 -9.79
CA ILE A 71 -11.12 6.13 -9.87
C ILE A 71 -11.85 5.02 -9.10
N LEU A 72 -11.47 3.75 -9.29
CA LEU A 72 -12.08 2.63 -8.60
C LEU A 72 -11.90 2.74 -7.07
N LEU A 73 -10.75 3.21 -6.59
CA LEU A 73 -10.52 3.43 -5.15
C LEU A 73 -11.47 4.47 -4.56
N ILE A 74 -11.62 5.61 -5.23
CA ILE A 74 -12.53 6.68 -4.78
C ILE A 74 -13.97 6.16 -4.76
N LEU A 75 -14.40 5.52 -5.86
CA LEU A 75 -15.73 4.94 -5.97
C LEU A 75 -15.99 3.84 -4.93
N TYR A 76 -15.00 3.01 -4.62
CA TYR A 76 -15.10 1.99 -3.57
C TYR A 76 -15.43 2.61 -2.22
N ILE A 77 -14.70 3.65 -1.80
CA ILE A 77 -14.92 4.34 -0.53
C ILE A 77 -16.34 4.94 -0.50
N MET A 78 -16.76 5.59 -1.58
CA MET A 78 -18.10 6.17 -1.67
C MET A 78 -19.20 5.10 -1.60
N THR A 79 -18.98 3.95 -2.25
CA THR A 79 -19.98 2.87 -2.33
C THR A 79 -20.04 2.05 -1.05
N MET A 80 -18.93 1.90 -0.33
CA MET A 80 -18.88 1.27 1.00
C MET A 80 -19.86 1.92 1.97
N ASN A 81 -19.93 3.25 2.01
CA ASN A 81 -20.89 3.95 2.87
C ASN A 81 -22.37 3.68 2.52
N LEU A 82 -22.66 3.26 1.28
CA LEU A 82 -24.02 3.02 0.81
C LEU A 82 -24.43 1.54 0.93
N LEU A 83 -23.56 0.61 0.55
CA LEU A 83 -23.86 -0.82 0.45
C LEU A 83 -23.28 -1.65 1.60
N GLY A 84 -22.28 -1.13 2.32
CA GLY A 84 -21.49 -1.88 3.30
C GLY A 84 -20.36 -2.71 2.67
N PHE A 85 -19.48 -3.24 3.53
CA PHE A 85 -18.20 -3.84 3.16
C PHE A 85 -18.31 -5.04 2.23
N ILE A 86 -19.23 -5.97 2.51
CA ILE A 86 -19.33 -7.22 1.75
C ILE A 86 -19.75 -6.99 0.28
N PRO A 87 -20.91 -6.36 0.00
CA PRO A 87 -21.33 -6.15 -1.38
C PRO A 87 -20.41 -5.18 -2.14
N ALA A 88 -19.91 -4.13 -1.49
CA ALA A 88 -18.95 -3.22 -2.10
C ALA A 88 -17.59 -3.92 -2.37
N GLY A 89 -17.11 -4.72 -1.42
CA GLY A 89 -15.87 -5.49 -1.56
C GLY A 89 -15.91 -6.45 -2.75
N ILE A 90 -16.97 -7.26 -2.85
CA ILE A 90 -17.12 -8.20 -3.97
C ILE A 90 -17.12 -7.46 -5.31
N LEU A 91 -17.88 -6.36 -5.42
CA LEU A 91 -18.01 -5.58 -6.64
C LEU A 91 -16.66 -4.96 -7.06
N PHE A 92 -16.02 -4.23 -6.15
CA PHE A 92 -14.81 -3.47 -6.47
C PHE A 92 -13.58 -4.34 -6.61
N ILE A 93 -13.43 -5.39 -5.79
CA ILE A 93 -12.34 -6.36 -5.95
C ILE A 93 -12.47 -7.09 -7.30
N SER A 94 -13.69 -7.45 -7.71
CA SER A 94 -13.94 -8.01 -9.05
C SER A 94 -13.51 -7.03 -10.15
N LEU A 95 -13.89 -5.76 -10.04
CA LEU A 95 -13.53 -4.71 -10.99
C LEU A 95 -12.02 -4.47 -11.06
N PHE A 96 -11.33 -4.45 -9.92
CA PHE A 96 -9.86 -4.37 -9.88
C PHE A 96 -9.23 -5.58 -10.57
N ASN A 97 -9.67 -6.79 -10.24
CA ASN A 97 -9.16 -8.01 -10.86
C ASN A 97 -9.32 -7.98 -12.39
N ILE A 98 -10.46 -7.50 -12.89
CA ILE A 98 -10.71 -7.34 -14.33
C ILE A 98 -9.81 -6.24 -14.94
N LEU A 99 -9.66 -5.10 -14.26
CA LEU A 99 -8.81 -3.98 -14.70
C LEU A 99 -7.35 -4.40 -14.89
N TYR A 100 -6.82 -5.23 -13.99
CA TYR A 100 -5.42 -5.65 -14.01
C TYR A 100 -5.12 -6.80 -14.96
N LYS A 101 -6.09 -7.70 -15.20
CA LYS A 101 -5.89 -8.93 -15.97
C LYS A 101 -5.70 -8.73 -17.48
N GLY A 102 -6.21 -7.63 -18.05
CA GLY A 102 -5.99 -7.25 -19.45
C GLY A 102 -6.70 -8.12 -20.51
N SER A 103 -7.29 -9.27 -20.15
CA SER A 103 -8.11 -10.11 -21.03
C SER A 103 -9.59 -10.13 -20.60
N ARG A 104 -10.50 -9.95 -21.57
CA ARG A 104 -11.96 -9.90 -21.36
C ARG A 104 -12.66 -11.24 -21.58
N GLU A 105 -11.95 -12.34 -21.40
CA GLU A 105 -12.53 -13.67 -21.55
C GLU A 105 -13.56 -13.94 -20.44
N VAL A 106 -14.67 -14.59 -20.79
CA VAL A 106 -15.77 -14.87 -19.85
C VAL A 106 -15.29 -15.75 -18.68
N LYS A 107 -14.48 -16.79 -18.97
CA LYS A 107 -13.87 -17.63 -17.93
C LYS A 107 -13.00 -16.82 -16.98
N SER A 108 -12.26 -15.87 -17.53
CA SER A 108 -11.37 -15.00 -16.78
C SER A 108 -12.14 -14.11 -15.81
N ILE A 109 -13.26 -13.52 -16.26
CA ILE A 109 -14.15 -12.70 -15.44
C ILE A 109 -14.78 -13.52 -14.31
N LEU A 110 -15.23 -14.75 -14.62
CA LEU A 110 -15.85 -15.62 -13.62
C LEU A 110 -14.88 -15.98 -12.48
N ILE A 111 -13.63 -16.29 -12.83
CA ILE A 111 -12.57 -16.55 -11.86
C ILE A 111 -12.30 -15.30 -11.01
N SER A 112 -12.25 -14.11 -11.62
CA SER A 112 -12.05 -12.85 -10.91
C SER A 112 -13.15 -12.56 -9.88
N ILE A 113 -14.40 -12.89 -10.19
CA ILE A 113 -15.53 -12.78 -9.26
C ILE A 113 -15.40 -13.79 -8.11
N GLY A 114 -15.04 -15.04 -8.42
CA GLY A 114 -14.82 -16.07 -7.40
C GLY A 114 -13.71 -15.69 -6.41
N ILE A 115 -12.60 -15.15 -6.92
CA ILE A 115 -11.51 -14.62 -6.10
C ILE A 115 -12.00 -13.46 -5.24
N ALA A 116 -12.77 -12.53 -5.80
CA ALA A 116 -13.27 -11.37 -5.07
C ALA A 116 -14.19 -11.76 -3.90
N ILE A 117 -15.05 -12.76 -4.09
CA ILE A 117 -15.89 -13.31 -3.02
C ILE A 117 -15.02 -13.89 -1.92
N LEU A 118 -14.05 -14.74 -2.27
CA LEU A 118 -13.17 -15.39 -1.31
C LEU A 118 -12.36 -14.35 -0.51
N GLU A 119 -11.75 -13.37 -1.18
CA GLU A 119 -10.96 -12.32 -0.55
C GLU A 119 -11.82 -11.46 0.39
N THR A 120 -13.01 -11.05 -0.07
CA THR A 120 -13.93 -10.25 0.76
C THR A 120 -14.35 -11.01 2.01
N MET A 121 -14.70 -12.29 1.86
CA MET A 121 -15.08 -13.14 2.99
C MET A 121 -13.93 -13.38 3.97
N LEU A 122 -12.72 -13.57 3.45
CA LEU A 122 -11.53 -13.80 4.27
C LEU A 122 -11.19 -12.55 5.11
N VAL A 123 -11.23 -11.36 4.50
CA VAL A 123 -11.02 -10.10 5.23
C VAL A 123 -12.12 -9.87 6.26
N TRP A 124 -13.39 -10.09 5.90
CA TRP A 124 -14.49 -9.98 6.85
C TRP A 124 -14.35 -10.96 8.02
N PHE A 125 -13.97 -12.21 7.76
CA PHE A 125 -13.76 -13.21 8.80
C PHE A 125 -12.62 -12.82 9.75
N ILE A 126 -11.47 -12.42 9.21
CA ILE A 126 -10.33 -12.04 10.05
C ILE A 126 -10.65 -10.79 10.88
N PHE A 127 -11.10 -9.71 10.24
CA PHE A 127 -11.27 -8.44 10.95
C PHE A 127 -12.58 -8.38 11.72
N GLY A 128 -13.69 -8.79 11.12
CA GLY A 128 -15.01 -8.78 11.73
C GLY A 128 -15.17 -9.84 12.82
N TYR A 129 -14.81 -11.09 12.53
CA TYR A 129 -15.05 -12.20 13.46
C TYR A 129 -13.87 -12.44 14.41
N MET A 130 -12.64 -12.61 13.90
CA MET A 130 -11.50 -12.95 14.77
C MET A 130 -11.02 -11.76 15.62
N PHE A 131 -11.00 -10.55 15.06
CA PHE A 131 -10.53 -9.36 15.77
C PHE A 131 -11.65 -8.49 16.36
N GLY A 132 -12.92 -8.75 16.04
CA GLY A 132 -14.04 -7.96 16.54
C GLY A 132 -14.05 -6.50 16.05
N ILE A 133 -13.42 -6.22 14.92
CA ILE A 133 -13.35 -4.89 14.31
C ILE A 133 -14.54 -4.74 13.36
N THR A 134 -15.40 -3.75 13.63
CA THR A 134 -16.52 -3.43 12.74
C THR A 134 -16.02 -2.89 11.41
N LEU A 135 -16.33 -3.60 10.33
CA LEU A 135 -16.10 -3.12 8.97
C LEU A 135 -17.31 -2.25 8.53
N PRO A 136 -17.09 -1.20 7.73
CA PRO A 136 -18.14 -0.28 7.26
C PRO A 136 -19.29 -0.96 6.52
#